data_AF-A0A7Z8WH12-F1
#
_entry.id   AF-A0A7Z8WH12-F1
#
_cell.length_a   1.000
_cell.length_b   1.000
_cell.length_c   1.000
_cell.angle_alpha   90.00
_cell.angle_beta   90.00
_cell.angle_gamma   90.00
#
_symmetry.space_group_name_H-M   'P 1'
#
loop_
_entity.id
_entity.type
_entity.pdbx_description
1 polymer ?
#
loop_
_entity_poly.entity_id
_entity_poly.type
_entity_poly.pdbx_seq_one_letter_code
_entity_poly.pdbx_strand_id
1 'polypeptide(L)' 'MGVTLEELEKCFNEAVNEEAEYVAVQIEMDGFPSDEVIINDKHNIDSKLAYYKKTYNEDLEHRYNPGICIVGFAYGY' A
#
# COMPACT_ATOMS: atom_id res chain seq x y z
N MET A 1 4.28 -1.28 -16.85
CA MET A 1 3.78 -0.11 -16.11
C MET A 1 3.43 -0.66 -14.75
N GLY A 2 4.39 -0.59 -13.84
CA GLY A 2 4.21 -1.09 -12.47
C GLY A 2 3.56 -0.03 -11.61
N VAL A 3 2.96 -0.46 -10.50
CA VAL A 3 2.51 0.43 -9.44
C VAL A 3 3.71 1.06 -8.74
N THR A 4 3.67 2.37 -8.46
CA THR A 4 4.79 3.08 -7.81
C THR A 4 4.41 3.65 -6.44
N LEU A 5 5.43 4.02 -5.65
CA LEU A 5 5.24 4.69 -4.37
C LEU A 5 4.49 6.03 -4.53
N GLU A 6 4.74 6.76 -5.62
CA GLU A 6 4.03 8.00 -5.95
C GLU A 6 2.54 7.75 -6.18
N GLU A 7 2.19 6.68 -6.92
CA GLU A 7 0.80 6.33 -7.18
C GLU A 7 0.08 5.84 -5.91
N LEU A 8 0.78 5.09 -5.04
CA LEU A 8 0.26 4.68 -3.73
C LEU A 8 -0.02 5.91 -2.85
N GLU A 9 0.92 6.86 -2.81
CA GLU A 9 0.75 8.11 -2.07
C GLU A 9 -0.45 8.91 -2.60
N LYS A 10 -0.59 9.01 -3.92
CA LYS A 10 -1.75 9.65 -4.53
C LYS A 10 -3.06 8.98 -4.11
N CYS A 11 -3.14 7.65 -4.16
CA CYS A 11 -4.32 6.89 -3.76
C CYS A 11 -4.69 7.14 -2.28
N PHE A 12 -3.71 7.13 -1.37
CA PHE A 12 -3.96 7.38 0.05
C PHE A 12 -4.41 8.82 0.32
N ASN A 13 -3.81 9.80 -0.37
CA ASN A 13 -4.22 11.20 -0.26
C ASN A 13 -5.64 11.42 -0.80
N GLU A 14 -6.02 10.78 -1.90
CA GLU A 14 -7.40 10.78 -2.40
C GLU A 14 -8.36 10.17 -1.36
N ALA A 15 -7.99 9.05 -0.73
CA ALA A 15 -8.80 8.43 0.32
C ALA A 15 -9.08 9.38 1.50
N VAL A 16 -8.07 10.15 1.94
CA VAL A 16 -8.26 11.17 3.00
C VAL A 16 -9.18 12.29 2.52
N ASN A 17 -8.95 12.81 1.32
CA ASN A 17 -9.73 13.93 0.76
C ASN A 17 -11.21 13.57 0.55
N GLU A 18 -11.47 12.33 0.17
CA GLU A 18 -12.81 11.83 -0.12
C GLU A 18 -13.49 11.20 1.11
N GLU A 19 -12.88 11.30 2.30
CA GLU A 19 -13.39 10.73 3.56
C GLU A 19 -13.69 9.21 3.46
N ALA A 20 -12.85 8.46 2.75
CA ALA A 20 -12.95 7.02 2.62
C ALA A 20 -12.88 6.32 3.99
N GLU A 21 -13.59 5.19 4.14
CA GLU A 21 -13.61 4.41 5.39
C GLU A 21 -12.37 3.52 5.54
N TYR A 22 -11.69 3.18 4.44
CA TYR A 22 -10.47 2.38 4.48
C TYR A 22 -9.59 2.54 3.24
N VAL A 23 -8.34 2.11 3.40
CA VAL A 23 -7.38 1.84 2.33
C VAL A 23 -6.97 0.37 2.35
N ALA A 24 -6.70 -0.20 1.19
CA ALA A 24 -6.23 -1.57 1.02
C ALA A 24 -4.93 -1.60 0.22
N VAL A 25 -4.04 -2.52 0.56
CA VAL A 25 -2.88 -2.89 -0.25
C VAL A 25 -2.89 -4.39 -0.52
N GLN A 26 -2.46 -4.78 -1.71
CA GLN A 26 -2.21 -6.16 -2.12
C GLN A 26 -0.70 -6.40 -2.11
N ILE A 27 -0.26 -7.42 -1.39
CA ILE A 27 1.15 -7.74 -1.16
C ILE A 27 1.45 -9.10 -1.75
N GLU A 28 2.35 -9.13 -2.73
CA GLU A 28 2.97 -10.34 -3.25
C GLU A 28 4.17 -10.70 -2.37
N MET A 29 4.32 -11.99 -2.06
CA MET A 29 5.40 -12.52 -1.23
C MET A 29 5.93 -13.84 -1.79
N ASP A 30 7.25 -13.92 -1.96
CA ASP A 30 7.91 -15.16 -2.38
C ASP A 30 7.58 -16.34 -1.45
N GLY A 31 7.22 -17.48 -2.07
CA GLY A 31 6.92 -18.72 -1.36
C GLY A 31 5.48 -18.86 -0.88
N PHE A 32 4.62 -17.86 -1.13
CA PHE A 32 3.18 -17.94 -0.87
C PHE A 32 2.41 -18.19 -2.18
N PRO A 33 1.33 -19.01 -2.14
CA PRO A 33 0.58 -19.36 -3.35
C PRO A 33 -0.35 -18.24 -3.84
N SER A 34 -0.55 -17.20 -3.04
CA SER A 34 -1.47 -16.10 -3.32
C SER A 34 -1.07 -14.86 -2.54
N ASP A 35 -1.41 -13.70 -3.11
CA ASP A 35 -1.16 -12.39 -2.50
C ASP A 35 -2.00 -12.20 -1.23
N GLU A 36 -1.44 -11.43 -0.29
CA GLU A 36 -2.12 -10.97 0.90
C GLU A 36 -2.81 -9.63 0.64
N VAL A 37 -4.02 -9.43 1.16
CA VAL A 37 -4.70 -8.12 1.12
C VAL A 37 -4.82 -7.58 2.54
N ILE A 38 -4.22 -6.40 2.78
CA ILE A 38 -4.27 -5.72 4.07
C ILE A 38 -5.17 -4.50 3.97
N ILE A 39 -6.28 -4.51 4.72
CA ILE A 39 -7.21 -3.38 4.83
C ILE A 39 -6.92 -2.61 6.12
N ASN A 40 -6.79 -1.29 6.01
CA ASN A 40 -6.57 -0.39 7.13
C ASN A 40 -7.70 0.64 7.16
N ASP A 41 -8.36 0.74 8.31
CA ASP A 41 -9.38 1.74 8.61
C ASP A 41 -8.86 3.18 8.45
N LYS A 42 -9.78 4.12 8.17
CA LYS A 42 -9.51 5.53 7.90
C LYS A 42 -8.60 6.22 8.91
N HIS A 43 -8.69 5.87 10.18
CA HIS A 43 -7.88 6.48 11.23
C HIS A 43 -6.39 6.11 11.13
N ASN A 44 -6.06 5.10 10.32
CA ASN A 44 -4.69 4.62 10.13
C ASN A 44 -4.06 5.07 8.80
N ILE A 45 -4.79 5.74 7.90
CA ILE A 45 -4.32 6.04 6.54
C ILE A 45 -2.98 6.79 6.56
N ASP A 46 -2.90 7.92 7.29
CA ASP A 46 -1.66 8.72 7.36
C ASP A 46 -0.49 7.94 7.93
N SER A 47 -0.73 7.20 9.03
CA SER A 47 0.30 6.41 9.68
C SER A 47 0.81 5.27 8.80
N LYS A 48 -0.08 4.67 8.00
CA LYS A 48 0.23 3.59 7.08
C LYS A 48 0.97 4.11 5.84
N LEU A 49 0.57 5.26 5.31
CA LEU A 49 1.33 5.92 4.24
C LEU A 49 2.76 6.22 4.70
N ALA A 50 2.93 6.82 5.89
CA ALA A 50 4.25 7.10 6.45
C ALA A 50 5.09 5.83 6.65
N TYR A 51 4.47 4.73 7.08
CA TYR A 51 5.12 3.43 7.16
C TYR A 51 5.59 2.95 5.78
N TYR A 52 4.71 2.93 4.78
CA TYR A 52 5.04 2.44 3.44
C TYR A 52 6.17 3.24 2.79
N LYS A 53 6.14 4.58 2.89
CA LYS A 53 7.23 5.44 2.39
C LYS A 53 8.59 5.14 3.04
N LYS A 54 8.59 4.69 4.30
CA LYS A 54 9.80 4.32 5.03
C LYS A 54 10.30 2.93 4.66
N THR A 55 9.40 1.96 4.50
CA THR A 55 9.78 0.54 4.37
C THR A 55 9.86 0.03 2.94
N TYR A 56 9.26 0.74 1.97
CA TYR A 56 9.26 0.36 0.55
C TYR A 56 10.04 1.37 -0.29
N ASN A 57 10.64 0.90 -1.38
CA ASN A 57 11.31 1.73 -2.38
C ASN A 57 10.30 2.31 -3.39
N GLU A 58 10.80 3.04 -4.40
CA GLU A 58 9.95 3.69 -5.42
C GLU A 58 9.13 2.68 -6.23
N ASP A 59 9.65 1.47 -6.40
CA ASP A 59 9.02 0.35 -7.11
C ASP A 59 8.16 -0.53 -6.19
N LEU A 60 7.88 -0.06 -4.97
CA LEU A 60 7.07 -0.76 -3.97
C LEU A 60 7.61 -2.14 -3.56
N GLU A 61 8.93 -2.37 -3.62
CA GLU A 61 9.61 -3.51 -3.00
C GLU A 61 10.10 -3.15 -1.58
N HIS A 62 9.93 -4.07 -0.64
CA HIS A 62 10.32 -3.88 0.75
C HIS A 62 11.83 -3.78 0.90
N ARG A 63 12.31 -2.64 1.42
CA ARG A 63 13.75 -2.29 1.52
C ARG A 63 14.59 -3.28 2.32
N TYR A 64 13.97 -4.01 3.25
CA TYR A 64 14.66 -4.93 4.16
C TYR A 64 14.35 -6.40 3.88
N ASN A 65 13.36 -6.69 3.03
CA ASN A 65 12.87 -8.05 2.77
C ASN A 65 12.61 -8.18 1.27
N PRO A 66 13.65 -8.45 0.47
CA PRO A 66 13.50 -8.67 -0.97
C PRO A 66 12.46 -9.76 -1.26
N GLY A 67 11.69 -9.59 -2.34
CA GLY A 67 10.59 -10.51 -2.68
C GLY A 67 9.28 -10.25 -1.94
N ILE A 68 9.17 -9.15 -1.19
CA ILE A 68 7.90 -8.62 -0.67
C ILE A 68 7.58 -7.32 -1.41
N CYS A 69 6.51 -7.33 -2.20
CA CYS A 69 6.14 -6.22 -3.07
C CYS A 69 4.68 -5.82 -2.86
N ILE A 70 4.39 -4.52 -2.80
CA ILE A 70 3.02 -4.04 -2.94
C ILE A 70 2.71 -3.99 -4.43
N VAL A 71 1.76 -4.81 -4.87
CA VAL A 71 1.39 -4.98 -6.30
C VAL A 71 0.05 -4.35 -6.65
N GLY A 72 -0.69 -3.86 -5.66
CA GLY A 72 -1.94 -3.17 -5.86
C GLY A 72 -2.37 -2.38 -4.62
N PHE A 73 -3.22 -1.38 -4.82
CA PHE A 73 -3.83 -0.58 -3.74
C PHE A 73 -5.15 0.04 -4.19
N ALA A 74 -6.01 0.31 -3.21
CA ALA A 74 -7.32 0.94 -3.42
C ALA A 74 -7.82 1.61 -2.12
N TYR A 75 -8.87 2.42 -2.22
CA TYR A 75 -9.66 2.89 -1.08
C TYR A 75 -11.15 2.61 -1.30
N GLY A 76 -11.94 2.68 -0.23
CA GLY A 76 -13.38 2.44 -0.28
C GLY A 76 -14.15 2.95 0.93
N TYR A 77 -15.46 2.72 0.93
CA TYR A 77 -16.45 3.21 1.90
C TYR A 77 -17.25 2.06 2.51
#